data_AF-A0A151ADU0-F1
#
_entry.id   AF-A0A151ADU0-F1
#
_cell.length_a   1.000
_cell.length_b   1.000
_cell.length_c   1.000
_cell.angle_alpha   90.00
_cell.angle_beta   90.00
_cell.angle_gamma   90.00
#
_symmetry.space_group_name_H-M   'P 1'
#
loop_
_entity.id
_entity.type
_entity.pdbx_description
1 polymer ?
#
loop_
_entity_poly.entity_id
_entity_poly.type
_entity_poly.pdbx_seq_one_letter_code
_entity_poly.pdbx_strand_id
1 'polypeptide(L)'
;MEEQSGLSDRHRKASPWPLFIAVGLALAELGVFLDLVSIAIGGLLLFVGCLGGIVSEAGYARTPWPFIGGLGLVLAVVGIALTALYPLGGGGALDLGFRAVSIAVAGLLCMGGSLLGRVVLERQSTV
;
A
#
# COMPACT_ATOMS: atom_id res chain seq x y z
N MET A 1 -18.89 48.55 -1.37
CA MET A 1 -18.90 47.28 -2.11
C MET A 1 -17.82 46.42 -1.47
N GLU A 2 -18.20 45.68 -0.42
CA GLU A 2 -17.31 44.72 0.23
C GLU A 2 -17.33 43.46 -0.61
N GLU A 3 -16.40 43.38 -1.57
CA GLU A 3 -16.17 42.13 -2.29
C GLU A 3 -15.61 41.12 -1.29
N GLN A 4 -16.41 40.09 -1.00
CA GLN A 4 -15.97 38.92 -0.27
C GLN A 4 -14.83 38.25 -1.04
N SER A 5 -13.59 38.66 -0.78
CA SER A 5 -12.38 37.93 -1.18
C SER A 5 -12.15 36.73 -0.26
N GLY A 6 -13.18 35.89 -0.09
CA GLY A 6 -13.20 34.75 0.84
C GLY A 6 -12.87 33.41 0.19
N LEU A 7 -12.41 33.36 -1.06
CA LEU A 7 -12.30 32.10 -1.82
C LEU A 7 -10.94 31.78 -2.47
N SER A 8 -9.87 32.52 -2.20
CA SER A 8 -8.53 32.24 -2.77
C SER A 8 -7.47 31.74 -1.75
N ASP A 9 -7.69 31.91 -0.45
CA ASP A 9 -6.69 31.59 0.58
C ASP A 9 -6.56 30.11 0.94
N ARG A 10 -7.39 29.24 0.38
CA ARG A 10 -7.16 27.80 0.42
C ARG A 10 -6.80 27.30 -0.96
N HIS A 11 -5.64 27.74 -1.45
CA HIS A 11 -4.83 26.86 -2.30
C HIS A 11 -4.60 25.60 -1.47
N ARG A 12 -5.51 24.63 -1.61
CA ARG A 12 -5.42 23.32 -0.99
C ARG A 12 -4.09 22.78 -1.45
N LYS A 13 -3.09 22.79 -0.56
CA LYS A 13 -1.77 22.20 -0.85
C LYS A 13 -2.07 20.87 -1.50
N ALA A 14 -1.65 20.71 -2.75
CA ALA A 14 -1.84 19.47 -3.46
C ALA A 14 -1.11 18.41 -2.64
N SER A 15 -1.87 17.52 -2.00
CA SER A 15 -1.25 16.43 -1.25
C SER A 15 -0.39 15.65 -2.24
N PRO A 16 0.89 15.37 -1.97
CA PRO A 16 1.77 14.70 -2.92
C PRO A 16 1.42 13.20 -3.08
N TRP A 17 0.63 12.65 -2.16
CA TRP A 17 0.29 11.22 -2.10
C TRP A 17 -0.42 10.62 -3.33
N PRO A 18 -1.38 11.29 -4.02
CA PRO A 18 -2.05 10.74 -5.19
C PRO A 18 -1.08 10.42 -6.33
N LEU A 19 0.01 11.18 -6.46
CA LEU A 19 1.06 10.90 -7.44
C LEU A 19 1.74 9.57 -7.13
N PHE A 20 2.12 9.35 -5.87
CA PHE A 20 2.77 8.11 -5.44
C PHE A 20 1.83 6.91 -5.49
N ILE A 21 0.53 7.10 -5.29
CA ILE A 21 -0.49 6.07 -5.51
C ILE A 21 -0.49 5.64 -6.97
N ALA A 22 -0.56 6.60 -7.90
CA ALA A 22 -0.56 6.30 -9.33
C ALA A 22 0.72 5.58 -9.75
N VAL A 23 1.88 6.03 -9.27
CA VAL A 23 3.17 5.40 -9.53
C VAL A 23 3.25 3.99 -8.91
N GLY A 24 2.80 3.82 -7.66
CA GLY A 24 2.78 2.53 -6.97
C GLY A 24 1.92 1.50 -7.70
N LEU A 25 0.72 1.91 -8.15
CA LEU A 25 -0.16 1.08 -8.95
C LEU A 25 0.47 0.74 -10.31
N ALA A 26 1.05 1.72 -11.00
CA ALA A 26 1.71 1.50 -12.28
C ALA A 26 2.89 0.52 -12.16
N LEU A 27 3.71 0.63 -11.10
CA LEU A 27 4.79 -0.31 -10.82
C LEU A 27 4.25 -1.69 -10.44
N ALA A 28 3.18 -1.76 -9.64
CA ALA A 28 2.56 -3.03 -9.27
C ALA A 28 2.08 -3.79 -10.51
N GLU A 29 1.33 -3.10 -11.38
CA GLU A 29 0.87 -3.64 -12.66
C GLU A 29 2.06 -4.02 -13.54
N LEU A 30 3.05 -3.14 -13.72
CA LEU A 30 4.21 -3.42 -14.57
C LEU A 30 5.02 -4.63 -14.09
N GLY A 31 5.19 -4.79 -12.77
CA GLY A 31 5.83 -5.95 -12.17
C GLY A 31 5.04 -7.23 -12.43
N VAL A 32 3.71 -7.16 -12.37
CA VAL A 32 2.81 -8.28 -12.68
C VAL A 32 2.79 -8.61 -14.18
N PHE A 33 2.82 -7.60 -15.04
CA PHE A 33 2.81 -7.77 -16.51
C PHE A 33 4.13 -8.33 -17.05
N LEU A 34 5.25 -8.02 -16.40
CA LEU A 34 6.58 -8.47 -16.81
C LEU A 34 7.07 -9.69 -16.02
N ASP A 35 6.23 -10.28 -15.16
CA ASP A 35 6.60 -11.35 -14.21
C ASP A 35 7.76 -10.99 -13.25
N LEU A 36 7.99 -9.69 -13.02
CA LEU A 36 8.95 -9.16 -12.06
C LEU A 36 8.30 -9.03 -10.67
N VAL A 37 8.28 -10.16 -9.95
CA VAL A 37 7.75 -10.28 -8.58
C VAL A 37 8.26 -9.16 -7.65
N SER A 38 9.55 -8.83 -7.71
CA SER A 38 10.14 -7.78 -6.85
C SER A 38 9.59 -6.38 -7.13
N ILE A 39 9.33 -6.04 -8.39
CA ILE A 39 8.76 -4.75 -8.77
C ILE A 39 7.30 -4.69 -8.32
N ALA A 40 6.55 -5.78 -8.49
CA ALA A 40 5.17 -5.87 -8.04
C ALA A 40 5.05 -5.64 -6.53
N ILE A 41 5.92 -6.29 -5.75
CA ILE A 41 6.01 -6.11 -4.29
C ILE A 41 6.33 -4.65 -3.94
N GLY A 42 7.31 -4.05 -4.60
CA GLY A 42 7.69 -2.65 -4.37
C GLY A 42 6.55 -1.66 -4.66
N GLY A 43 5.82 -1.86 -5.75
CA GLY A 43 4.66 -1.05 -6.11
C GLY A 43 3.52 -1.15 -5.09
N LEU A 44 3.22 -2.37 -4.62
CA LEU A 44 2.22 -2.62 -3.58
C LEU A 44 2.60 -1.98 -2.25
N LEU A 45 3.87 -2.10 -1.83
CA LEU A 45 4.38 -1.45 -0.62
C LEU A 45 4.26 0.07 -0.69
N LEU A 46 4.64 0.67 -1.82
CA LEU A 46 4.53 2.11 -2.05
C LEU A 46 3.07 2.56 -1.99
N PHE A 47 2.17 1.81 -2.64
CA PHE A 47 0.73 2.07 -2.63
C PHE A 47 0.15 2.05 -1.20
N VAL A 48 0.37 0.96 -0.45
CA VAL A 48 -0.14 0.82 0.92
C VAL A 48 0.42 1.93 1.83
N GLY A 49 1.72 2.23 1.72
CA GLY A 49 2.36 3.31 2.48
C GLY A 49 1.73 4.67 2.19
N CYS A 50 1.37 4.95 0.93
CA CYS A 50 0.71 6.19 0.56
C CYS A 50 -0.71 6.30 1.10
N LEU A 51 -1.48 5.21 1.11
CA LEU A 51 -2.79 5.22 1.76
C LEU A 51 -2.66 5.50 3.27
N GLY A 52 -1.67 4.90 3.93
CA GLY A 52 -1.36 5.20 5.33
C GLY A 52 -1.01 6.68 5.55
N GLY A 53 -0.22 7.26 4.64
CA GLY A 53 0.12 8.69 4.64
C GLY A 53 -1.10 9.60 4.49
N ILE A 54 -2.00 9.31 3.55
CA ILE A 54 -3.24 10.08 3.35
C ILE A 54 -4.14 10.02 4.58
N VAL A 55 -4.33 8.83 5.15
CA VAL A 55 -5.20 8.65 6.33
C VAL A 55 -4.63 9.40 7.55
N SER A 56 -3.30 9.44 7.67
CA SER A 56 -2.62 10.22 8.71
C SER A 56 -2.76 11.73 8.47
N GLU A 57 -2.60 12.21 7.23
CA GLU A 57 -2.73 13.63 6.88
C GLU A 57 -4.18 14.12 7.01
N ALA A 58 -5.15 13.25 6.71
CA ALA A 58 -6.58 13.53 6.87
C ALA A 58 -7.06 13.57 8.33
N GLY A 59 -6.19 13.23 9.30
CA GLY A 59 -6.52 13.20 10.73
C GLY A 59 -7.43 12.03 11.13
N TYR A 60 -7.66 11.06 10.24
CA TYR A 60 -8.52 9.90 10.50
C TYR A 60 -7.84 8.86 11.42
N ALA A 61 -6.52 8.74 11.36
CA ALA A 61 -5.76 7.87 12.24
C ALA A 61 -4.69 8.65 12.99
N ARG A 62 -4.67 8.54 14.33
CA ARG A 62 -3.57 9.08 15.17
C ARG A 62 -2.23 8.39 14.89
N THR A 63 -2.27 7.19 14.32
CA THR A 63 -1.07 6.38 14.04
C THR A 63 -1.31 5.57 12.75
N PRO A 64 -0.48 5.69 11.72
CA PRO A 64 -0.71 5.04 10.41
C PRO A 64 -0.48 3.52 10.42
N TRP A 65 0.27 3.03 11.39
CA TRP A 65 0.69 1.62 11.51
C TRP A 65 -0.43 0.58 11.55
N PRO A 66 -1.49 0.70 12.38
CA PRO A 66 -2.59 -0.27 12.39
C PRO A 66 -3.36 -0.32 11.06
N PHE A 67 -3.49 0.81 10.37
CA PHE A 67 -4.14 0.86 9.05
C PHE A 67 -3.31 0.11 8.00
N ILE A 68 -2.00 0.37 7.95
CA ILE A 68 -1.06 -0.35 7.07
C ILE A 68 -1.08 -1.86 7.36
N GLY A 69 -1.15 -2.24 8.65
CA GLY A 69 -1.24 -3.64 9.06
C GLY A 69 -2.52 -4.33 8.62
N GLY A 70 -3.66 -3.65 8.75
CA GLY A 70 -4.95 -4.15 8.27
C GLY A 70 -4.96 -4.35 6.75
N LEU A 71 -4.45 -3.38 6.00
CA LEU A 71 -4.34 -3.50 4.53
C LEU A 71 -3.39 -4.63 4.13
N GLY A 72 -2.24 -4.74 4.81
CA GLY A 72 -1.26 -5.81 4.61
C GLY A 72 -1.86 -7.20 4.86
N LEU A 73 -2.65 -7.36 5.94
CA LEU A 73 -3.36 -8.60 6.23
C LEU A 73 -4.34 -8.96 5.11
N VAL A 74 -5.14 -8.00 4.62
CA VAL A 74 -6.07 -8.24 3.50
C VAL A 74 -5.31 -8.70 2.26
N LEU A 75 -4.22 -8.02 1.88
CA LEU A 75 -3.38 -8.44 0.76
C LEU A 75 -2.82 -9.85 0.97
N ALA A 76 -2.35 -10.18 2.18
CA ALA A 76 -1.78 -11.50 2.47
C ALA A 76 -2.83 -12.59 2.32
N VAL A 77 -4.03 -12.41 2.89
CA VAL A 77 -5.13 -13.38 2.80
C VAL A 77 -5.56 -13.55 1.34
N VAL A 78 -5.75 -12.47 0.60
CA VAL A 78 -6.14 -12.51 -0.82
C VAL A 78 -5.06 -13.20 -1.64
N GLY A 79 -3.79 -12.85 -1.45
CA GLY A 79 -2.68 -13.47 -2.16
C GLY A 79 -2.58 -14.97 -1.90
N ILE A 80 -2.65 -15.40 -0.64
CA ILE A 80 -2.62 -16.82 -0.26
C ILE A 80 -3.81 -17.57 -0.85
N ALA A 81 -5.02 -17.01 -0.76
CA ALA A 81 -6.21 -17.62 -1.34
C ALA A 81 -6.06 -17.79 -2.86
N LEU A 82 -5.56 -16.77 -3.56
CA LEU A 82 -5.30 -16.85 -4.99
C LEU A 82 -4.24 -17.89 -5.32
N THR A 83 -3.18 -18.02 -4.53
CA THR A 83 -2.14 -19.05 -4.75
C THR A 83 -2.70 -20.46 -4.55
N ALA A 84 -3.62 -20.63 -3.60
CA ALA A 84 -4.29 -21.90 -3.36
C ALA A 84 -5.27 -22.28 -4.49
N LEU A 85 -5.94 -21.29 -5.09
CA LEU A 85 -6.85 -21.51 -6.22
C LEU A 85 -6.11 -21.68 -7.55
N TYR A 86 -4.97 -21.01 -7.73
CA TYR A 86 -4.18 -20.98 -8.96
C TYR A 86 -2.74 -21.43 -8.69
N PRO A 87 -2.51 -22.75 -8.53
CA PRO A 87 -1.18 -23.28 -8.27
C PRO A 87 -0.22 -23.04 -9.44
N LEU A 88 1.06 -22.86 -9.10
CA LEU A 88 2.16 -22.65 -10.05
C LEU A 88 2.23 -23.81 -11.06
N GLY A 89 2.26 -23.48 -12.36
CA GLY A 89 2.39 -24.47 -13.43
C GLY A 89 1.41 -24.32 -14.59
N GLY A 90 0.63 -23.23 -14.64
CA GLY A 90 -0.33 -22.97 -15.71
C GLY A 90 0.29 -22.63 -17.07
N GLY A 91 1.55 -22.16 -17.10
CA GLY A 91 2.33 -21.99 -18.33
C GLY A 91 1.69 -21.04 -19.34
N GLY A 92 1.88 -19.73 -19.15
CA GLY A 92 1.48 -18.71 -20.12
C GLY A 92 1.64 -17.29 -19.59
N ALA A 93 1.54 -16.29 -20.46
CA ALA A 93 1.61 -14.86 -20.08
C ALA A 93 0.48 -14.38 -19.13
N LEU A 94 -0.48 -15.26 -18.84
CA LEU A 94 -1.56 -15.08 -17.86
C LEU A 94 -1.41 -16.04 -16.67
N ASP A 95 -0.19 -16.49 -16.34
CA ASP A 95 0.02 -17.37 -15.19
C ASP A 95 -0.33 -16.63 -13.89
N LEU A 96 -1.58 -16.81 -13.45
CA LEU A 96 -2.12 -16.21 -12.24
C LEU A 96 -1.32 -16.64 -10.99
N GLY A 97 -0.55 -17.74 -11.06
CA GLY A 97 0.28 -18.21 -9.98
C GLY A 97 1.36 -17.20 -9.56
N PHE A 98 2.11 -16.63 -10.51
CA PHE A 98 3.15 -15.63 -10.22
C PHE A 98 2.56 -14.33 -9.64
N ARG A 99 1.38 -13.95 -10.13
CA ARG A 99 0.62 -12.78 -9.63
C ARG A 99 0.16 -13.00 -8.20
N ALA A 100 -0.39 -14.18 -7.91
CA ALA A 100 -0.86 -14.52 -6.57
C ALA A 100 0.29 -14.52 -5.54
N VAL A 101 1.45 -15.08 -5.92
CA VAL A 101 2.65 -15.11 -5.05
C VAL A 101 3.16 -13.70 -4.73
N SER A 102 3.23 -12.82 -5.72
CA SER A 102 3.68 -11.44 -5.49
C SER A 102 2.75 -10.67 -4.55
N ILE A 103 1.43 -10.84 -4.68
CA ILE A 103 0.43 -10.25 -3.78
C ILE A 103 0.58 -10.82 -2.35
N ALA A 104 0.76 -12.14 -2.21
CA ALA A 104 0.90 -12.80 -0.92
C ALA A 104 2.15 -12.30 -0.16
N VAL A 105 3.29 -12.24 -0.85
CA VAL A 105 4.57 -11.78 -0.26
C VAL A 105 4.48 -10.30 0.12
N ALA A 106 3.93 -9.45 -0.75
CA ALA A 106 3.74 -8.04 -0.43
C ALA A 106 2.84 -7.84 0.80
N GLY A 107 1.75 -8.61 0.90
CA GLY A 107 0.86 -8.59 2.06
C GLY A 107 1.57 -8.98 3.36
N LEU A 108 2.34 -10.07 3.34
CA LEU A 108 3.14 -10.52 4.50
C LEU A 108 4.17 -9.47 4.92
N LEU A 109 4.86 -8.84 3.97
CA LEU A 109 5.82 -7.77 4.25
C LEU A 109 5.15 -6.53 4.87
N CYS A 110 4.02 -6.09 4.33
CA CYS A 110 3.22 -5.00 4.91
C CYS A 110 2.78 -5.34 6.34
N MET A 111 2.30 -6.55 6.56
CA MET A 111 1.83 -7.01 7.87
C MET A 111 2.97 -7.10 8.88
N GLY A 112 4.11 -7.68 8.50
CA GLY A 112 5.31 -7.75 9.33
C GLY A 112 5.90 -6.38 9.63
N GLY A 113 5.99 -5.50 8.63
CA GLY A 113 6.42 -4.12 8.81
C GLY A 113 5.52 -3.34 9.76
N SER A 114 4.20 -3.55 9.69
CA SER A 114 3.25 -2.95 10.62
C SER A 114 3.46 -3.38 12.06
N LEU A 115 3.62 -4.68 12.30
CA LEU A 115 3.89 -5.22 13.63
C LEU A 115 5.20 -4.67 14.21
N LEU A 116 6.26 -4.65 13.41
CA LEU A 116 7.56 -4.08 13.81
C LEU A 116 7.44 -2.60 14.16
N GLY A 117 6.75 -1.81 13.34
CA GLY A 117 6.55 -0.38 13.60
C GLY A 117 5.77 -0.10 14.89
N ARG A 118 4.80 -0.95 15.24
CA ARG A 118 4.06 -0.85 16.51
C ARG A 118 4.98 -1.10 17.71
N VAL A 119 5.78 -2.16 17.66
CA VAL A 119 6.71 -2.52 18.76
C VAL A 119 7.80 -1.45 18.95
N VAL A 120 8.28 -0.84 17.86
CA VAL A 120 9.29 0.25 17.93
C VAL A 120 8.70 1.51 18.54
N LEU A 121 7.47 1.89 18.21
CA LEU A 121 6.78 3.04 18.81
C LEU A 121 6.50 2.84 20.30
N GLU A 122 6.14 1.63 20.69
CA GLU A 122 5.87 1.28 22.09
C GLU A 122 7.14 1.34 22.97
N ARG A 123 8.32 1.13 22.38
CA ARG A 123 9.61 1.35 23.07
C ARG A 123 9.96 2.83 23.27
N GLN A 124 9.47 3.73 22.43
CA GLN A 124 9.80 5.16 22.56
C GLN A 124 8.96 5.91 23.60
N SER A 125 7.81 5.36 24.01
CA SER A 125 6.98 5.95 25.07
C SER A 125 7.45 5.60 26.49
N THR A 126 8.43 4.70 26.62
CA THR A 126 8.94 4.21 27.92
C THR A 126 10.31 4.77 28.32
N VAL A 127 10.92 5.60 27.47
CA VAL A 127 12.19 6.31 27.73
C VAL A 127 11.90 7.78 28.00
#